data_AF-A0A353ND02-F1
#
_entry.id   AF-A0A353ND02-F1
#
_cell.length_a   1.000
_cell.length_b   1.000
_cell.length_c   1.000
_cell.angle_alpha   90.00
_cell.angle_beta   90.00
_cell.angle_gamma   90.00
#
_symmetry.space_group_name_H-M   'P 1'
#
loop_
_entity.id
_entity.type
_entity.pdbx_description
1 polymer ?
#
loop_
_entity_poly.entity_id
_entity_poly.type
_entity_poly.pdbx_seq_one_letter_code
_entity_poly.pdbx_strand_id
1 'polypeptide(L)'
;AAAATGGAMLLASGIMLLFFSPATTMLHCFLVFLLVGLGMGFVTLSTLLLVQASVGAGDLGVATSFHQFARTLGGTVGVGICGGIMTTGLIRRLNESAVSLPEAVTRRLQESTENIFRPEFQALLGPEEKTALYGA
;
A
#
# COMPACT_ATOMS: atom_id res chain seq x y z
N ALA A 1 20.09 17.09 4.66
CA ALA A 1 19.75 16.68 6.04
C ALA A 1 18.26 16.43 6.22
N ALA A 2 17.39 17.41 5.97
CA ALA A 2 15.93 17.27 6.14
C ALA A 2 15.31 16.08 5.37
N ALA A 3 15.69 15.86 4.10
CA ALA A 3 15.24 14.69 3.34
C ALA A 3 15.64 13.35 3.99
N ALA A 4 16.84 13.25 4.55
CA ALA A 4 17.31 12.03 5.21
C ALA A 4 16.53 11.76 6.51
N THR A 5 16.26 12.81 7.29
CA THR A 5 15.41 12.72 8.48
C THR A 5 13.99 12.28 8.12
N GLY A 6 13.39 12.89 7.10
CA GLY A 6 12.08 12.48 6.61
C GLY A 6 12.04 11.03 6.13
N GLY A 7 13.08 10.58 5.41
CA GLY A 7 13.23 9.19 4.99
C GLY A 7 13.33 8.22 6.17
N ALA A 8 14.07 8.57 7.22
CA ALA A 8 14.14 7.77 8.45
C ALA A 8 12.79 7.68 9.17
N MET A 9 12.00 8.76 9.18
CA MET A 9 10.64 8.76 9.75
C MET A 9 9.69 7.85 8.95
N LEU A 10 9.82 7.83 7.62
CA LEU A 10 9.05 6.93 6.75
C LEU A 10 9.43 5.46 6.96
N LEU A 11 10.72 5.15 7.12
CA LEU A 11 11.16 3.78 7.44
C LEU A 11 10.66 3.35 8.82
N ALA A 12 10.78 4.21 9.84
CA ALA A 12 10.32 3.91 11.19
C ALA A 12 8.81 3.66 11.25
N SER A 13 8.02 4.50 10.60
CA SER A 13 6.56 4.31 10.50
C SER A 13 6.20 3.05 9.70
N GLY A 14 6.91 2.76 8.61
CA GLY A 14 6.77 1.51 7.87
C GLY A 14 6.97 0.27 8.77
N ILE A 15 8.01 0.26 9.59
CA ILE A 15 8.26 -0.82 10.56
C ILE A 15 7.13 -0.90 11.60
N MET A 16 6.67 0.22 12.15
CA MET A 16 5.53 0.24 13.07
C MET A 16 4.26 -0.36 12.46
N LEU A 17 4.03 -0.15 11.16
CA LEU A 17 2.88 -0.72 10.46
C LEU A 17 2.92 -2.25 10.37
N LEU A 18 4.09 -2.89 10.42
CA LEU A 18 4.16 -4.36 10.47
C LEU A 18 3.62 -4.96 11.78
N PHE A 19 3.56 -4.17 12.86
CA PHE A 19 3.06 -4.62 14.16
C PHE A 19 1.57 -4.36 14.35
N PHE A 20 0.86 -3.91 13.31
CA PHE A 20 -0.58 -3.75 13.38
C PHE A 20 -1.30 -5.07 13.60
N SER A 21 -2.24 -5.07 14.54
CA SER A 21 -3.10 -6.21 14.86
C SER A 21 -4.56 -5.74 14.88
N PRO A 22 -5.56 -6.62 14.69
CA PRO A 22 -6.98 -6.24 14.78
C PRO A 22 -7.38 -5.60 16.12
N ALA A 23 -6.61 -5.83 17.19
CA ALA A 23 -6.83 -5.25 18.51
C ALA A 23 -6.15 -3.87 18.72
N THR A 24 -5.51 -3.29 17.69
CA THR A 24 -4.76 -2.04 17.85
C THR A 24 -5.69 -0.84 18.09
N THR A 25 -5.39 -0.06 19.14
CA THR A 25 -6.14 1.14 19.52
C THR A 25 -6.09 2.21 18.43
N MET A 26 -7.23 2.84 18.14
CA MET A 26 -7.38 3.91 17.11
C MET A 26 -6.38 5.07 17.28
N LEU A 27 -6.03 5.41 18.52
CA LEU A 27 -5.05 6.45 18.84
C LEU A 27 -3.64 6.07 18.35
N HIS A 28 -3.27 4.79 18.43
CA HIS A 28 -1.98 4.31 17.92
C HIS A 28 -1.92 4.44 16.39
N CYS A 29 -3.01 4.09 15.70
CA CYS A 29 -3.13 4.30 14.25
C CYS A 29 -2.90 5.76 13.87
N PHE A 30 -3.57 6.67 14.59
CA PHE A 30 -3.46 8.10 14.34
C PHE A 30 -2.02 8.60 14.50
N LEU A 31 -1.31 8.19 15.55
CA LEU A 31 0.09 8.59 15.78
C LEU A 31 1.02 8.08 14.68
N VAL A 32 0.83 6.83 14.22
CA VAL A 32 1.64 6.27 13.13
C VAL A 32 1.37 7.02 11.82
N PHE A 33 0.11 7.29 11.47
CA PHE A 33 -0.22 8.05 10.25
C PHE A 33 0.23 9.51 10.32
N LEU A 34 0.20 10.13 11.50
CA LEU A 34 0.77 11.46 11.72
C LEU A 34 2.28 11.45 11.43
N LEU A 35 3.00 10.42 11.91
CA LEU A 35 4.43 10.25 11.65
C LEU A 35 4.73 10.05 10.16
N VAL A 36 3.92 9.24 9.46
CA VAL A 36 4.00 9.07 8.00
C VAL A 36 3.82 10.42 7.30
N GLY A 37 2.79 11.18 7.67
CA GLY A 37 2.50 12.50 7.08
C GLY A 37 3.65 13.49 7.27
N LEU A 38 4.23 13.51 8.48
CA LEU A 38 5.36 14.37 8.80
C LEU A 38 6.62 13.98 8.00
N GLY A 39 6.95 12.69 7.94
CA GLY A 39 8.07 12.18 7.14
C GLY A 39 7.91 12.51 5.65
N MET A 40 6.70 12.31 5.11
CA MET A 40 6.35 12.67 3.74
C MET A 40 6.53 14.17 3.46
N GLY A 41 6.11 15.03 4.39
CA GLY A 41 6.26 16.48 4.27
C GLY A 41 7.72 16.90 4.16
N PHE A 42 8.57 16.40 5.05
CA PHE A 42 10.01 16.70 5.03
C PHE A 42 10.69 16.23 3.74
N VAL A 43 10.42 15.01 3.29
CA VAL A 43 11.00 14.49 2.03
C VAL A 43 10.51 15.30 0.84
N THR A 44 9.20 15.52 0.72
CA THR A 44 8.60 16.17 -0.45
C THR A 44 9.09 17.62 -0.59
N LEU A 45 9.10 18.38 0.50
CA LEU A 45 9.55 19.77 0.49
C LEU A 45 11.07 19.88 0.27
N SER A 46 11.87 19.02 0.92
CA SER A 46 13.33 19.06 0.76
C SER A 46 13.77 18.69 -0.65
N THR A 47 13.14 17.70 -1.28
CA THR A 47 13.48 17.30 -2.66
C THR A 47 13.01 18.33 -3.67
N LEU A 48 11.81 18.91 -3.46
CA LEU A 48 11.29 19.95 -4.34
C LEU A 48 12.20 21.18 -4.34
N LEU A 49 12.61 21.67 -3.17
CA LEU A 49 13.52 22.81 -3.07
C LEU A 49 14.88 22.54 -3.70
N LEU A 50 15.40 21.31 -3.57
CA LEU A 50 16.67 20.92 -4.19
C LEU A 50 16.58 20.97 -5.72
N VAL A 51 15.49 20.45 -6.30
CA VAL A 51 15.27 20.49 -7.76
C VAL A 51 15.08 21.92 -8.23
N GLN A 52 14.27 22.71 -7.52
CA GLN A 52 14.05 24.12 -7.85
C GLN A 52 15.33 24.95 -7.78
N ALA A 53 16.23 24.67 -6.82
CA ALA A 53 17.52 25.33 -6.71
C ALA A 53 18.52 24.98 -7.83
N SER A 54 18.25 23.88 -8.56
CA SER A 54 19.11 23.40 -9.64
C SER A 54 18.70 23.91 -11.02
N VAL A 55 17.59 24.66 -11.11
CA VAL A 55 17.04 25.19 -12.37
C VAL A 55 16.92 26.71 -12.33
N GLY A 56 16.84 27.34 -13.52
CA GLY A 56 16.59 28.77 -13.62
C GLY A 56 15.14 29.13 -13.28
N ALA A 57 14.89 30.41 -12.98
CA ALA A 57 13.55 30.91 -12.63
C ALA A 57 12.48 30.66 -13.71
N GLY A 58 12.87 30.60 -14.98
CA GLY A 58 11.96 30.28 -16.10
C GLY A 58 11.45 28.84 -16.12
N ASP A 59 12.20 27.90 -15.53
CA ASP A 59 11.90 26.46 -15.57
C ASP A 59 11.28 25.94 -14.26
N LEU A 60 11.01 26.82 -13.29
CA LEU A 60 10.48 26.46 -11.97
C LEU A 60 9.14 25.71 -12.06
N GLY A 61 8.30 26.10 -13.02
CA GLY A 61 7.03 25.43 -13.30
C GLY A 61 7.22 24.00 -13.80
N VAL A 62 8.12 23.82 -14.78
CA VAL A 62 8.46 22.50 -15.34
C VAL A 62 9.06 21.60 -14.26
N ALA A 63 10.00 22.12 -13.46
CA ALA A 63 10.62 21.41 -12.36
C ALA A 63 9.61 20.92 -11.31
N THR A 64 8.66 21.79 -10.93
CA THR A 64 7.63 21.46 -9.94
C THR A 64 6.65 20.42 -10.48
N SER A 65 6.17 20.60 -11.71
CA SER A 65 5.27 19.63 -12.35
C SER A 65 5.94 18.28 -12.58
N PHE A 66 7.22 18.25 -12.99
CA PHE A 66 7.98 17.02 -13.13
C PHE A 66 8.18 16.32 -11.79
N HIS A 67 8.46 17.06 -10.71
CA HIS A 67 8.54 16.50 -9.36
C HIS A 67 7.21 15.88 -8.92
N GLN A 68 6.08 16.54 -9.19
CA GLN A 68 4.75 16.01 -8.92
C GLN A 68 4.46 14.74 -9.74
N PHE A 69 4.81 14.75 -11.03
CA PHE A 69 4.66 13.60 -11.92
C PHE A 69 5.48 12.39 -11.43
N ALA A 70 6.77 12.60 -11.14
CA ALA A 70 7.66 11.56 -10.63
C ALA A 70 7.15 10.95 -9.32
N ARG A 71 6.60 11.79 -8.42
CA ARG A 71 5.98 11.34 -7.17
C ARG A 71 4.76 10.44 -7.43
N THR A 72 3.84 10.88 -8.29
CA THR A 72 2.63 10.11 -8.61
C THR A 72 3.00 8.79 -9.30
N LEU A 73 3.92 8.82 -10.26
CA LEU A 73 4.42 7.63 -10.95
C LEU A 73 5.07 6.64 -9.97
N GLY A 74 5.91 7.12 -9.06
CA GLY A 74 6.49 6.28 -8.01
C GLY A 74 5.42 5.65 -7.11
N GLY A 75 4.38 6.42 -6.77
CA GLY A 75 3.23 5.94 -6.00
C GLY A 75 2.46 4.81 -6.70
N THR A 76 2.15 4.97 -7.99
CA THR A 76 1.44 3.93 -8.76
C THR A 76 2.26 2.66 -8.91
N VAL A 77 3.55 2.79 -9.23
CA VAL A 77 4.49 1.66 -9.32
C VAL A 77 4.61 0.94 -7.96
N GLY A 78 4.77 1.69 -6.87
CA GLY A 78 4.87 1.15 -5.52
C GLY A 78 3.62 0.37 -5.10
N VAL A 79 2.43 0.93 -5.34
CA VAL A 79 1.15 0.26 -5.05
C VAL A 79 1.01 -1.03 -5.87
N GLY A 80 1.38 -1.02 -7.16
CA GLY A 80 1.35 -2.20 -8.01
C GLY A 80 2.25 -3.33 -7.49
N ILE A 81 3.49 -3.00 -7.10
CA ILE A 81 4.43 -3.98 -6.53
C ILE A 81 3.89 -4.55 -5.21
N CYS A 82 3.45 -3.70 -4.28
CA CYS A 82 2.87 -4.14 -3.01
C CYS A 82 1.64 -5.04 -3.21
N GLY A 83 0.75 -4.67 -4.14
CA GLY A 83 -0.41 -5.47 -4.50
C GLY A 83 -0.04 -6.85 -5.07
N GLY A 84 0.98 -6.93 -5.92
CA GLY A 84 1.49 -8.19 -6.45
C GLY A 84 2.08 -9.10 -5.36
N ILE A 85 2.88 -8.53 -4.44
CA ILE A 85 3.46 -9.26 -3.30
C ILE A 85 2.34 -9.78 -2.39
N MET A 86 1.35 -8.94 -2.05
CA MET A 86 0.20 -9.32 -1.24
C MET A 86 -0.59 -10.47 -1.88
N THR A 87 -0.92 -10.33 -3.17
CA THR A 87 -1.69 -11.34 -3.93
C THR A 87 -0.96 -12.68 -3.96
N THR A 88 0.33 -12.67 -4.26
CA THR A 88 1.15 -13.88 -4.30
C THR A 88 1.24 -14.55 -2.92
N GLY A 89 1.42 -13.75 -1.86
CA GLY A 89 1.45 -14.25 -0.48
C GLY A 89 0.12 -14.85 -0.03
N LEU A 90 -1.00 -14.25 -0.43
CA LEU A 90 -2.34 -14.75 -0.14
C LEU A 90 -2.60 -16.10 -0.83
N ILE A 91 -2.34 -16.19 -2.14
CA ILE A 91 -2.52 -17.43 -2.92
C ILE A 91 -1.68 -18.56 -2.34
N ARG A 92 -0.42 -18.27 -1.96
CA ARG A 92 0.47 -19.26 -1.36
C ARG A 92 -0.11 -19.82 -0.05
N ARG A 93 -0.60 -18.97 0.85
CA ARG A 93 -1.20 -19.39 2.13
C ARG A 93 -2.51 -20.17 1.95
N LEU A 94 -3.33 -19.79 0.96
CA LEU A 94 -4.56 -20.52 0.64
C LEU A 94 -4.25 -21.95 0.15
N ASN A 95 -3.21 -22.10 -0.68
CA ASN A 95 -2.79 -23.40 -1.20
C ASN A 95 -2.18 -24.30 -0.10
N GLU A 96 -1.45 -23.72 0.86
CA GLU A 96 -0.89 -24.45 2.01
C GLU A 96 -1.97 -24.91 3.02
N SER A 97 -3.08 -24.18 3.16
CA SER A 97 -4.15 -24.49 4.12
C SER A 97 -5.15 -25.58 3.66
N ALA A 98 -4.92 -26.25 2.53
CA ALA A 98 -5.79 -27.32 1.98
C ALA A 98 -7.27 -26.94 1.77
N VAL A 99 -7.60 -25.64 1.74
CA VAL A 99 -8.89 -25.16 1.23
C VAL A 99 -8.82 -25.26 -0.29
N SER A 100 -9.38 -26.33 -0.85
CA SER A 100 -9.45 -26.55 -2.30
C SER A 100 -10.44 -25.57 -2.93
N LEU A 101 -9.99 -24.34 -3.16
CA LEU A 101 -10.73 -23.36 -3.95
C LEU A 101 -10.81 -23.88 -5.40
N PRO A 102 -11.99 -23.86 -6.04
CA PRO A 102 -12.14 -24.23 -7.44
C PRO A 102 -11.14 -23.48 -8.32
N GLU A 103 -10.54 -24.13 -9.33
CA GLU A 103 -9.50 -23.52 -10.17
C GLU A 103 -9.92 -22.18 -10.81
N ALA A 104 -11.21 -22.00 -11.07
CA ALA A 104 -11.79 -20.75 -11.55
C ALA A 104 -11.59 -19.58 -10.57
N VAL A 105 -11.64 -19.85 -9.27
CA VAL A 105 -11.46 -18.88 -8.19
C VAL A 105 -9.98 -18.49 -8.07
N THR A 106 -9.07 -19.46 -8.12
CA THR A 106 -7.62 -19.21 -8.10
C THR A 106 -7.18 -18.36 -9.30
N ARG A 107 -7.74 -18.62 -10.49
CA ARG A 107 -7.45 -17.86 -11.70
C ARG A 107 -7.96 -16.42 -11.62
N ARG A 108 -9.16 -16.21 -11.06
CA ARG A 108 -9.76 -14.87 -10.84
C ARG A 108 -9.04 -14.05 -9.78
N LEU A 109 -8.54 -14.72 -8.74
CA LEU A 109 -7.67 -14.12 -7.71
C LEU A 109 -6.33 -13.66 -8.29
N GLN A 110 -5.75 -14.48 -9.18
CA GLN A 110 -4.53 -14.13 -9.91
C GLN A 110 -4.74 -12.95 -10.86
N GLU A 111 -5.93 -12.80 -11.44
CA GLU A 111 -6.28 -11.69 -12.33
C GLU A 111 -6.50 -10.36 -11.58
N SER A 112 -7.13 -10.35 -10.40
CA SER A 112 -7.23 -9.16 -9.52
C SER A 112 -7.75 -9.47 -8.12
N THR A 113 -6.99 -9.10 -7.09
CA THR A 113 -7.41 -9.15 -5.67
C THR A 113 -8.65 -8.29 -5.38
N GLU A 114 -8.91 -7.26 -6.20
CA GLU A 114 -10.12 -6.43 -6.11
C GLU A 114 -11.42 -7.22 -6.40
N ASN A 115 -11.35 -8.33 -7.15
CA ASN A 115 -12.51 -9.17 -7.44
C ASN A 115 -13.02 -9.96 -6.24
N ILE A 116 -12.22 -10.12 -5.17
CA ILE A 116 -12.66 -10.75 -3.89
C ILE A 116 -13.85 -9.98 -3.28
N PHE A 117 -13.88 -8.66 -3.46
CA PHE A 117 -14.92 -7.79 -2.89
C PHE A 117 -16.14 -7.65 -3.80
N ARG A 118 -16.13 -8.24 -5.00
CA ARG A 118 -17.28 -8.16 -5.89
C ARG A 118 -18.38 -9.13 -5.45
N PRO A 119 -19.66 -8.71 -5.52
CA PRO A 119 -20.79 -9.50 -5.05
C PRO A 119 -20.93 -10.85 -5.77
N GLU A 120 -20.41 -11.00 -7.00
CA GLU A 120 -20.34 -12.30 -7.68
C GLU A 120 -19.45 -13.32 -6.97
N PHE A 121 -18.34 -12.89 -6.35
CA PHE A 121 -17.44 -13.76 -5.58
C PHE A 121 -18.09 -14.22 -4.27
N GLN A 122 -18.88 -13.34 -3.64
CA GLN A 122 -19.68 -13.64 -2.45
C GLN A 122 -20.90 -14.53 -2.74
N ALA A 123 -21.38 -14.54 -3.99
CA ALA A 123 -22.47 -15.38 -4.44
C ALA A 123 -22.00 -16.81 -4.79
N LEU A 124 -20.74 -16.99 -5.19
CA LEU A 124 -20.14 -18.30 -5.43
C LEU A 124 -19.74 -19.05 -4.15
N LEU A 125 -19.56 -18.34 -3.03
CA LEU A 125 -19.33 -18.97 -1.72
C LEU A 125 -20.59 -19.69 -1.25
N GLY A 126 -20.52 -21.02 -1.18
CA GLY A 126 -21.60 -21.87 -0.69
C GLY A 126 -21.93 -21.59 0.79
N PRO A 127 -23.10 -22.01 1.28
CA PRO A 127 -23.52 -21.76 2.67
C PRO A 127 -22.55 -22.36 3.72
N GLU A 128 -21.85 -23.46 3.41
CA GLU A 128 -20.88 -24.08 4.33
C GLU A 128 -19.56 -23.27 4.48
N GLU A 129 -19.09 -22.61 3.43
CA GLU A 129 -17.83 -21.84 3.46
C GLU A 129 -18.00 -20.50 4.19
N LYS A 130 -19.21 -19.92 4.16
CA LYS A 130 -19.56 -18.72 4.93
C LYS A 130 -19.56 -18.97 6.44
N THR A 131 -19.93 -20.17 6.88
CA THR A 131 -19.91 -20.54 8.31
C THR A 131 -18.49 -20.75 8.82
N ALA A 132 -17.57 -21.24 7.99
CA ALA A 132 -16.15 -21.38 8.35
C ALA A 132 -15.40 -20.02 8.42
N LEU A 133 -15.80 -19.03 7.62
CA LEU A 133 -15.19 -17.70 7.60
C LEU A 133 -15.75 -16.71 8.64
N TYR A 134 -17.01 -16.85 9.04
CA TYR A 134 -17.67 -15.97 10.03
C TYR A 134 -17.92 -16.64 11.40
N GLY A 135 -17.60 -17.93 11.54
CA GLY A 135 -17.82 -18.71 12.75
C GLY A 135 -16.63 -18.78 13.72
N ALA A 136 -15.55 -18.03 13.47
CA ALA A 136 -14.38 -17.93 14.34
C ALA A 136 -14.22 -16.51 14.91
#